data_AF-A0A2I9DX50-F1
#
_entry.id   AF-A0A2I9DX50-F1
#
_cell.length_a   1.000
_cell.length_b   1.000
_cell.length_c   1.000
_cell.angle_alpha   90.00
_cell.angle_beta   90.00
_cell.angle_gamma   90.00
#
_symmetry.space_group_name_H-M   'P 1'
#
loop_
_entity.id
_entity.type
_entity.pdbx_description
1 polymer ?
#
loop_
_entity_poly.entity_id
_entity_poly.type
_entity_poly.pdbx_seq_one_letter_code
_entity_poly.pdbx_strand_id
1 'polypeptide(L)'
;MNVPRAAVTLIAGLSAALIAYSAFYVRGDTAGVMHYLRERGDVKDLAASGASAAAVEAARRNLAALGERVADPDLALRMVPVALLIGVLVAWLVWRAFGSRVGSAERGDVQERMVLRLAYRKGGQFTLGDLGASSPLSEEQARAVTRRMLESGRLTREGDTFRLVR
;
A
#
# COMPACT_ATOMS: atom_id res chain seq x y z
N MET A 1 -7.64 14.75 8.48
CA MET A 1 -7.26 13.34 8.75
C MET A 1 -7.27 12.60 7.43
N ASN A 2 -6.18 11.96 7.00
CA ASN A 2 -6.12 11.30 5.70
C ASN A 2 -6.81 9.93 5.80
N VAL A 3 -8.14 9.91 5.67
CA VAL A 3 -8.98 8.71 5.81
C VAL A 3 -8.47 7.52 4.96
N PRO A 4 -8.07 7.69 3.68
CA PRO A 4 -7.54 6.58 2.89
C PRO A 4 -6.23 6.01 3.45
N ARG A 5 -5.34 6.88 3.94
CA ARG A 5 -4.06 6.47 4.55
C ARG A 5 -4.29 5.71 5.85
N ALA A 6 -5.22 6.17 6.68
CA ALA A 6 -5.59 5.49 7.92
C ALA A 6 -6.19 4.10 7.63
N ALA A 7 -7.09 4.01 6.65
CA ALA A 7 -7.69 2.74 6.24
C ALA A 7 -6.63 1.74 5.74
N VAL A 8 -5.76 2.15 4.81
CA VAL A 8 -4.70 1.28 4.27
C VAL A 8 -3.73 0.83 5.38
N THR A 9 -3.37 1.74 6.27
CA THR A 9 -2.47 1.43 7.41
C THR A 9 -3.09 0.39 8.34
N LEU A 10 -4.37 0.57 8.69
CA LEU A 10 -5.09 -0.34 9.56
C LEU A 10 -5.25 -1.72 8.91
N ILE A 11 -5.65 -1.77 7.64
CA ILE A 11 -5.80 -3.02 6.89
C ILE A 11 -4.46 -3.76 6.85
N ALA A 12 -3.36 -3.07 6.50
CA ALA A 12 -2.05 -3.68 6.42
C ALA A 12 -1.58 -4.24 7.78
N GLY A 13 -1.79 -3.51 8.87
CA GLY A 13 -1.44 -3.97 10.21
C GLY A 13 -2.26 -5.19 10.66
N LEU A 14 -3.58 -5.17 10.46
CA LEU A 14 -4.46 -6.28 10.79
C LEU A 14 -4.17 -7.53 9.93
N SER A 15 -3.94 -7.35 8.63
CA SER A 15 -3.54 -8.44 7.74
C SER A 15 -2.21 -9.04 8.17
N ALA A 16 -1.21 -8.23 8.51
CA ALA A 16 0.08 -8.72 8.99
C ALA A 16 -0.04 -9.49 10.31
N ALA A 17 -0.85 -9.01 11.26
CA ALA A 17 -1.12 -9.72 12.51
C ALA A 17 -1.79 -11.09 12.26
N LEU A 18 -2.79 -11.15 11.37
CA LEU A 18 -3.46 -12.40 10.99
C LEU A 18 -2.53 -13.39 10.29
N ILE A 19 -1.66 -12.91 9.40
CA ILE A 19 -0.65 -13.72 8.74
C ILE A 19 0.34 -14.28 9.77
N ALA A 20 0.84 -13.43 10.67
CA ALA A 20 1.76 -13.86 11.73
C ALA A 20 1.12 -14.90 12.65
N TYR A 21 -0.11 -14.66 13.10
CA TYR A 21 -0.89 -15.63 13.88
C TYR A 21 -1.04 -16.95 13.13
N SER A 22 -1.39 -16.91 11.84
CA SER A 22 -1.53 -18.12 11.02
C SER A 22 -0.22 -18.89 10.88
N ALA A 23 0.91 -18.18 10.74
CA ALA A 23 2.23 -18.80 10.70
C ALA A 23 2.59 -19.48 12.02
N PHE A 24 2.26 -18.87 13.17
CA PHE A 24 2.44 -19.50 14.48
C PHE A 24 1.51 -20.71 14.66
N TYR A 25 0.26 -20.60 14.20
CA TYR A 25 -0.74 -21.68 14.27
C TYR A 25 -0.29 -22.95 13.54
N VAL A 26 0.46 -22.82 12.46
CA VAL A 26 1.00 -23.98 11.71
C VAL A 26 2.47 -24.25 12.00
N ARG A 27 3.07 -23.55 12.97
CA ARG A 27 4.52 -23.61 13.27
C ARG A 27 5.42 -23.34 12.06
N GLY A 28 4.92 -22.62 11.06
CA GLY A 28 5.60 -22.42 9.78
C GLY A 28 5.61 -23.63 8.83
N ASP A 29 4.91 -24.73 9.14
CA ASP A 29 4.84 -25.93 8.30
C ASP A 29 3.88 -25.74 7.10
N THR A 30 4.35 -25.00 6.10
CA THR A 30 3.59 -24.77 4.87
C THR A 30 3.43 -26.05 4.04
N ALA A 31 4.38 -26.97 4.11
CA ALA A 31 4.30 -28.25 3.42
C ALA A 31 3.18 -29.12 3.99
N GLY A 32 3.06 -29.19 5.32
CA GLY A 32 1.96 -29.85 6.02
C GLY A 32 0.60 -29.24 5.70
N VAL A 33 0.51 -27.91 5.62
CA VAL A 33 -0.71 -27.22 5.17
C VAL A 33 -1.09 -27.64 3.75
N MET A 34 -0.14 -27.68 2.82
CA MET A 34 -0.40 -28.10 1.44
C MET A 34 -0.83 -29.57 1.37
N HIS A 35 -0.23 -30.43 2.20
CA HIS A 35 -0.64 -31.82 2.31
C HIS A 35 -2.09 -31.95 2.83
N TYR A 36 -2.42 -31.21 3.90
CA TYR A 36 -3.78 -31.16 4.45
C TYR A 36 -4.81 -30.67 3.41
N LEU A 37 -4.48 -29.62 2.65
CA LEU A 37 -5.37 -29.07 1.62
C LEU A 37 -5.60 -30.07 0.47
N ARG A 38 -4.58 -30.83 0.09
CA ARG A 38 -4.70 -31.89 -0.92
C ARG A 38 -5.60 -33.01 -0.41
N GLU A 39 -5.33 -33.54 0.77
CA GLU A 39 -6.13 -34.61 1.38
C GLU A 39 -7.60 -34.18 1.57
N ARG A 40 -7.82 -32.90 1.92
CA ARG A 40 -9.18 -32.34 2.01
C ARG A 40 -9.92 -32.37 0.66
N GLY A 41 -9.19 -32.14 -0.44
CA GLY A 41 -9.69 -32.30 -1.80
C GLY A 41 -10.06 -33.75 -2.08
N ASP A 42 -9.16 -34.67 -1.77
CA ASP A 42 -9.35 -36.11 -1.99
C ASP A 42 -10.55 -36.66 -1.20
N VAL A 43 -10.75 -36.21 0.05
CA VAL A 43 -11.93 -36.55 0.86
C VAL A 43 -13.22 -36.04 0.22
N LYS A 44 -13.20 -34.82 -0.36
CA LYS A 44 -14.36 -34.23 -1.02
C LYS A 44 -14.71 -34.99 -2.30
N ASP A 45 -13.70 -35.36 -3.08
CA ASP A 45 -13.87 -36.12 -4.32
C ASP A 45 -14.35 -37.55 -4.04
N LEU A 46 -13.83 -38.19 -2.98
CA LEU A 46 -14.29 -39.50 -2.50
C LEU A 46 -15.76 -39.47 -2.05
N ALA A 47 -16.18 -38.39 -1.39
CA ALA A 47 -17.58 -38.21 -1.02
C ALA A 47 -18.47 -37.99 -2.26
N ALA A 48 -17.96 -37.25 -3.26
CA ALA A 48 -18.68 -36.97 -4.50
C ALA A 48 -18.78 -38.20 -5.43
N SER A 49 -17.80 -39.12 -5.37
CA SER A 49 -17.78 -40.34 -6.18
C SER A 49 -18.78 -41.41 -5.73
N GLY A 50 -19.57 -41.14 -4.67
CA GLY A 50 -20.52 -42.10 -4.12
C GLY A 50 -19.88 -43.23 -3.32
N ALA A 51 -18.67 -43.02 -2.78
CA ALA A 51 -18.03 -44.00 -1.92
C ALA A 51 -18.87 -44.30 -0.67
N SER A 52 -18.65 -45.47 -0.06
CA SER A 52 -19.40 -45.87 1.14
C SER A 52 -19.18 -44.88 2.29
N ALA A 53 -20.22 -44.66 3.10
CA ALA A 53 -20.15 -43.75 4.24
C ALA A 53 -19.00 -44.10 5.20
N ALA A 54 -18.70 -45.39 5.36
CA ALA A 54 -17.57 -45.87 6.17
C ALA A 54 -16.20 -45.44 5.61
N ALA A 55 -16.03 -45.45 4.28
CA ALA A 55 -14.79 -45.01 3.63
C ALA A 55 -14.60 -43.49 3.76
N VAL A 56 -15.66 -42.71 3.57
CA VAL A 56 -15.63 -41.26 3.74
C VAL A 56 -15.31 -40.87 5.19
N GLU A 57 -15.91 -41.57 6.17
CA GLU A 57 -15.66 -41.30 7.59
C GLU A 57 -14.24 -41.70 8.03
N ALA A 58 -13.69 -42.78 7.47
CA ALA A 58 -12.28 -43.12 7.66
C ALA A 58 -11.35 -42.03 7.09
N ALA A 59 -11.63 -41.54 5.89
CA ALA A 59 -10.86 -40.47 5.26
C ALA A 59 -10.95 -39.14 6.04
N ARG A 60 -12.12 -38.81 6.58
CA ARG A 60 -12.30 -37.65 7.48
C ARG A 60 -11.51 -37.76 8.76
N ARG A 61 -11.44 -38.95 9.37
CA ARG A 61 -10.62 -39.20 10.57
C ARG A 61 -9.13 -39.02 10.27
N ASN A 62 -8.66 -39.52 9.12
CA ASN A 62 -7.28 -39.29 8.68
C ASN A 62 -6.99 -37.80 8.46
N LEU A 63 -7.92 -37.08 7.82
CA LEU A 63 -7.81 -35.64 7.63
C LEU A 63 -7.77 -34.87 8.96
N ALA A 64 -8.61 -35.25 9.94
CA ALA A 64 -8.59 -34.65 11.27
C ALA A 64 -7.24 -34.88 11.98
N ALA A 65 -6.71 -36.11 11.92
CA ALA A 65 -5.40 -36.43 12.49
C ALA A 65 -4.25 -35.65 11.82
N LEU A 66 -4.33 -35.41 10.50
CA LEU A 66 -3.40 -34.52 9.82
C LEU A 66 -3.53 -33.07 10.30
N GLY A 67 -4.76 -32.59 10.49
CA GLY A 67 -5.03 -31.26 11.05
C GLY A 67 -4.40 -31.06 12.43
N GLU A 68 -4.55 -32.03 13.33
CA GLU A 68 -3.94 -32.00 14.68
C GLU A 68 -2.40 -32.01 14.65
N ARG A 69 -1.79 -32.64 13.64
CA ARG A 69 -0.33 -32.65 13.50
C ARG A 69 0.22 -31.33 12.97
N VAL A 70 -0.53 -30.64 12.11
CA VAL A 70 -0.08 -29.39 11.49
C VAL A 70 -0.36 -28.20 12.41
N ALA A 71 -1.52 -28.20 13.08
CA ALA A 71 -1.95 -27.11 13.95
C ALA A 71 -1.32 -27.19 15.35
N ASP A 72 -0.92 -26.04 15.88
CA ASP A 72 -0.53 -25.83 17.28
C ASP A 72 -1.26 -24.59 17.82
N PRO A 73 -2.50 -24.75 18.32
CA PRO A 73 -3.30 -23.64 18.81
C PRO A 73 -2.71 -23.02 20.09
N ASP A 74 -2.05 -23.81 20.93
CA ASP A 74 -1.45 -23.34 22.18
C ASP A 74 -0.27 -22.40 21.90
N LEU A 75 0.59 -22.75 20.94
CA LEU A 75 1.64 -21.85 20.48
C LEU A 75 1.04 -20.57 19.91
N ALA A 76 0.02 -20.68 19.05
CA ALA A 76 -0.61 -19.52 18.43
C ALA A 76 -1.17 -18.54 19.47
N LEU A 77 -1.86 -19.06 20.49
CA LEU A 77 -2.42 -18.27 21.60
C LEU A 77 -1.32 -17.57 22.40
N ARG A 78 -0.22 -18.26 22.71
CA ARG A 78 0.93 -17.65 23.40
C ARG A 78 1.62 -16.57 22.58
N MET A 79 1.57 -16.68 21.24
CA MET A 79 2.20 -15.75 20.31
C MET A 79 1.29 -14.61 19.85
N VAL A 80 0.03 -14.53 20.31
CA VAL A 80 -0.89 -13.40 20.02
C VAL A 80 -0.23 -12.04 20.29
N PRO A 81 0.47 -11.80 21.43
CA PRO A 81 1.14 -10.52 21.66
C PRO A 81 2.19 -10.19 20.59
N VAL A 82 2.94 -11.20 20.15
CA VAL A 82 3.98 -11.04 19.11
C VAL A 82 3.34 -10.75 17.76
N ALA A 83 2.28 -11.47 17.39
CA ALA A 83 1.53 -11.22 16.16
C ALA A 83 0.96 -9.79 16.12
N LEU A 84 0.43 -9.29 17.24
CA LEU A 84 -0.04 -7.91 17.36
C LEU A 84 1.11 -6.90 17.24
N LEU A 85 2.27 -7.16 17.86
CA LEU A 85 3.46 -6.31 17.70
C LEU A 85 3.93 -6.24 16.25
N ILE A 86 3.92 -7.37 15.52
CA ILE A 86 4.22 -7.40 14.08
C ILE A 86 3.20 -6.54 13.31
N GLY A 87 1.91 -6.67 13.62
CA GLY A 87 0.87 -5.85 13.01
C GLY A 87 1.07 -4.35 13.24
N VAL A 88 1.41 -3.94 14.47
CA VAL A 88 1.73 -2.55 14.82
C VAL A 88 2.97 -2.06 14.09
N LEU A 89 4.02 -2.88 14.01
CA LEU A 89 5.24 -2.55 13.29
C LEU A 89 4.95 -2.32 11.80
N VAL A 90 4.20 -3.21 11.15
CA VAL A 90 3.81 -3.06 9.75
C VAL A 90 2.94 -1.84 9.53
N ALA A 91 1.96 -1.60 10.40
CA ALA A 91 1.14 -0.39 10.36
C ALA A 91 2.01 0.87 10.45
N TRP A 92 2.98 0.90 11.37
CA TRP A 92 3.90 2.02 11.50
C TRP A 92 4.76 2.23 10.24
N LEU A 93 5.29 1.15 9.66
CA LEU A 93 6.08 1.20 8.41
C LEU A 93 5.25 1.73 7.23
N VAL A 94 4.03 1.22 7.05
CA VAL A 94 3.08 1.68 6.03
C VAL A 94 2.73 3.14 6.26
N TRP A 95 2.41 3.51 7.50
CA TRP A 95 2.13 4.89 7.85
C TRP A 95 3.30 5.81 7.49
N ARG A 96 4.54 5.42 7.79
CA ARG A 96 5.75 6.18 7.48
C ARG A 96 6.00 6.27 5.96
N ALA A 97 5.83 5.17 5.23
CA ALA A 97 6.00 5.11 3.78
C ALA A 97 4.99 5.97 3.01
N PHE A 98 3.73 6.01 3.46
CA PHE A 98 2.72 6.91 2.89
C PHE A 98 2.85 8.35 3.42
N GLY A 99 3.43 8.54 4.60
CA GLY A 99 3.70 9.87 5.17
C GLY A 99 4.79 10.64 4.43
N SER A 100 5.84 9.97 3.98
CA SER A 100 6.91 10.60 3.21
C SER A 100 6.45 11.08 1.82
N ARG A 101 5.38 10.50 1.27
CA ARG A 101 4.83 10.87 -0.06
C ARG A 101 3.74 11.94 0.00
N VAL A 102 3.04 12.08 1.13
CA VAL A 102 1.94 13.06 1.27
C VAL A 102 2.44 14.52 1.40
N GLY A 103 3.73 14.73 1.67
CA GLY A 103 4.36 16.06 1.67
C GLY A 103 5.23 16.38 0.46
N SER A 104 5.57 15.39 -0.38
CA SER A 104 6.61 15.53 -1.40
C SER A 104 6.01 15.46 -2.81
N ALA A 105 5.83 16.64 -3.41
CA ALA A 105 6.08 16.87 -4.83
C ALA A 105 5.18 16.22 -5.90
N GLU A 106 3.87 16.02 -5.70
CA GLU A 106 3.02 15.57 -6.83
C GLU A 106 2.19 16.71 -7.47
N ARG A 107 1.61 17.63 -6.68
CA ARG A 107 0.86 18.78 -7.23
C ARG A 107 1.74 19.99 -7.52
N GLY A 108 2.72 20.26 -6.65
CA GLY A 108 3.73 21.30 -6.89
C GLY A 108 4.54 21.00 -8.14
N ASP A 109 4.98 19.76 -8.31
CA ASP A 109 5.88 19.38 -9.40
C ASP A 109 5.19 19.38 -10.78
N VAL A 110 3.89 19.07 -10.89
CA VAL A 110 3.21 19.17 -12.19
C VAL A 110 3.02 20.63 -12.61
N GLN A 111 2.54 21.48 -11.70
CA GLN A 111 2.34 22.90 -11.99
C GLN A 111 3.68 23.61 -12.22
N GLU A 112 4.70 23.31 -11.42
CA GLU A 112 6.06 23.83 -11.60
C GLU A 112 6.67 23.35 -12.92
N ARG A 113 6.52 22.07 -13.29
CA ARG A 113 6.96 21.57 -14.60
C ARG A 113 6.27 22.26 -15.76
N MET A 114 4.99 22.65 -15.62
CA MET A 114 4.29 23.44 -16.64
C MET A 114 4.89 24.84 -16.77
N VAL A 115 5.16 25.52 -15.65
CA VAL A 115 5.82 26.84 -15.64
C VAL A 115 7.23 26.75 -16.23
N LEU A 116 8.03 25.76 -15.83
CA LEU A 116 9.37 25.54 -16.36
C LEU A 116 9.36 25.26 -17.86
N ARG A 117 8.43 24.43 -18.34
CA ARG A 117 8.29 24.13 -19.77
C ARG A 117 7.97 25.40 -20.57
N LEU A 118 7.10 26.26 -20.06
CA LEU A 118 6.81 27.55 -20.68
C LEU A 118 8.03 28.47 -20.65
N ALA A 119 8.69 28.60 -19.50
CA ALA A 119 9.89 29.41 -19.34
C ALA A 119 10.97 29.00 -20.35
N TYR A 120 11.26 27.70 -20.49
CA TYR A 120 12.23 27.22 -21.47
C TYR A 120 11.80 27.48 -22.92
N ARG A 121 10.51 27.37 -23.26
CA ARG A 121 10.00 27.71 -24.60
C ARG A 121 10.14 29.21 -24.92
N LYS A 122 10.11 30.07 -23.91
CA LYS A 122 10.19 31.53 -24.04
C LYS A 122 11.58 32.10 -23.72
N GLY A 123 12.61 31.26 -23.64
CA GLY A 123 13.99 31.73 -23.42
C GLY A 123 14.30 32.13 -21.97
N GLY A 124 13.50 31.66 -21.01
CA GLY A 124 13.69 31.88 -19.58
C GLY A 124 12.94 33.09 -19.01
N GLN A 125 12.14 33.79 -19.81
CA GLN A 125 11.32 34.94 -19.41
C GLN A 125 9.86 34.72 -19.80
N PHE A 126 8.92 35.02 -18.91
CA PHE A 126 7.48 34.88 -19.18
C PHE A 126 6.64 35.77 -18.24
N THR A 127 5.39 36.05 -18.61
CA THR A 127 4.43 36.79 -17.79
C THR A 127 3.33 35.87 -17.23
N LEU A 128 2.53 36.36 -16.27
CA LEU A 128 1.32 35.63 -15.85
C LEU A 128 0.31 35.46 -17.00
N GLY A 129 0.25 36.42 -17.92
CA GLY A 129 -0.58 36.34 -19.12
C GLY A 129 -0.16 35.21 -20.06
N ASP A 130 1.15 35.00 -20.22
CA ASP A 130 1.68 33.87 -21.01
C ASP A 130 1.27 32.52 -20.41
N LEU A 131 1.25 32.40 -19.07
CA LEU A 131 0.79 31.20 -18.36
C LEU A 131 -0.69 30.93 -18.61
N GLY A 132 -1.54 31.96 -18.56
CA GLY A 132 -2.98 31.82 -18.82
C GLY A 132 -3.28 31.46 -20.28
N ALA A 133 -2.49 31.95 -21.23
CA ALA A 133 -2.68 31.66 -22.66
C ALA A 133 -2.10 30.30 -23.10
N SER A 134 -1.02 29.85 -22.47
CA SER A 134 -0.22 28.72 -22.96
C SER A 134 -0.26 27.47 -22.07
N SER A 135 -0.87 27.55 -20.89
CA SER A 135 -0.95 26.46 -19.92
C SER A 135 -2.39 26.25 -19.48
N PRO A 136 -2.83 25.00 -19.22
CA PRO A 136 -4.18 24.71 -18.70
C PRO A 136 -4.35 25.11 -17.21
N LEU A 137 -3.58 26.08 -16.73
CA LEU A 137 -3.63 26.55 -15.35
C LEU A 137 -4.70 27.63 -15.21
N SER A 138 -5.51 27.55 -14.16
CA SER A 138 -6.35 28.70 -13.79
C SER A 138 -5.46 29.87 -13.33
N GLU A 139 -6.00 31.09 -13.40
CA GLU A 139 -5.26 32.29 -12.98
C GLU A 139 -4.80 32.20 -11.51
N GLU A 140 -5.66 31.66 -10.63
CA GLU A 140 -5.33 31.42 -9.22
C GLU A 140 -4.18 30.42 -9.05
N GLN A 141 -4.17 29.34 -9.85
CA GLN A 141 -3.11 28.34 -9.84
C GLN A 141 -1.79 28.91 -10.35
N ALA A 142 -1.84 29.71 -11.43
CA ALA A 142 -0.67 30.39 -11.99
C ALA A 142 -0.05 31.35 -10.97
N ARG A 143 -0.87 32.14 -10.25
CA ARG A 143 -0.39 33.03 -9.17
C ARG A 143 0.19 32.24 -7.99
N ALA A 144 -0.45 31.14 -7.59
CA ALA A 144 0.01 30.33 -6.47
C ALA A 144 1.35 29.64 -6.75
N VAL A 145 1.53 29.08 -7.95
CA VAL A 145 2.77 28.37 -8.33
C VAL A 145 3.93 29.35 -8.56
N THR A 146 3.69 30.50 -9.22
CA THR A 146 4.72 31.52 -9.42
C THR A 146 5.18 32.13 -8.10
N ARG A 147 4.26 32.42 -7.17
CA ARG A 147 4.60 32.88 -5.81
C ARG A 147 5.53 31.89 -5.10
N ARG A 148 5.19 30.60 -5.12
CA ARG A 148 6.02 29.53 -4.53
C ARG A 148 7.40 29.42 -5.20
N MET A 149 7.46 29.58 -6.51
CA MET A 149 8.73 29.54 -7.25
C MET A 149 9.62 30.77 -6.99
N LEU A 150 9.03 31.95 -6.72
CA LEU A 150 9.76 33.13 -6.23
C LEU A 150 10.27 32.91 -4.81
N GLU A 151 9.43 32.42 -3.90
CA GLU A 151 9.81 32.13 -2.51
C GLU A 151 10.93 31.08 -2.40
N SER A 152 10.96 30.12 -3.33
CA SER A 152 12.04 29.12 -3.42
C SER A 152 13.27 29.58 -4.20
N GLY A 153 13.32 30.84 -4.65
CA GLY A 153 14.46 31.41 -5.37
C GLY A 153 14.67 30.88 -6.79
N ARG A 154 13.71 30.13 -7.35
CA ARG A 154 13.79 29.57 -8.71
C ARG A 154 13.34 30.55 -9.79
N LEU A 155 12.58 31.58 -9.40
CA LEU A 155 12.21 32.70 -10.25
C LEU A 155 12.68 34.01 -9.62
N THR A 156 13.00 34.99 -10.45
CA THR A 156 13.07 36.41 -10.09
C THR A 156 11.95 37.16 -10.78
N ARG A 157 11.46 38.22 -10.13
CA ARG A 157 10.45 39.11 -10.70
C ARG A 157 11.11 40.42 -11.14
N GLU A 158 11.01 40.73 -12.41
CA GLU A 158 11.44 41.99 -13.03
C GLU A 158 10.18 42.71 -13.54
N GLY A 159 9.56 43.54 -12.69
CA GLY A 159 8.28 44.19 -13.00
C GLY A 159 7.13 43.18 -13.16
N ASP A 160 6.54 43.13 -14.35
CA ASP A 160 5.48 42.17 -14.72
C ASP A 160 6.00 40.87 -15.34
N THR A 161 7.32 40.75 -15.48
CA THR A 161 7.98 39.58 -16.06
C THR A 161 8.62 38.71 -14.98
N PHE A 162 8.50 37.40 -15.14
CA PHE A 162 9.21 36.40 -14.35
C PHE A 162 10.39 35.87 -15.16
N ARG A 163 11.54 35.78 -14.52
CA ARG A 163 12.76 35.24 -15.10
C ARG A 163 13.22 34.01 -14.33
N LEU A 164 13.64 32.98 -15.06
CA LEU A 164 14.23 31.79 -14.47
C LEU A 164 15.62 32.12 -13.90
N VAL A 165 15.82 31.82 -12.62
CA VAL A 165 17.16 31.85 -12.00
C VAL A 165 17.85 30.54 -12.38
N ARG A 166 19.01 30.65 -13.04
CA ARG A 166 19.85 29.49 -13.39
C ARG A 166 20.66 29.03 -12.18
#